data_AF-A0A151EUA4-F1
#
_entry.id   AF-A0A151EUA4-F1
#
_cell.length_a   1.000
_cell.length_b   1.000
_cell.length_c   1.000
_cell.angle_alpha   90.00
_cell.angle_beta   90.00
_cell.angle_gamma   90.00
#
_symmetry.space_group_name_H-M   'P 1'
#
loop_
_entity.id
_entity.type
_entity.pdbx_description
1 polymer ?
#
loop_
_entity_poly.entity_id
_entity_poly.type
_entity_poly.pdbx_seq_one_letter_code
_entity_poly.pdbx_strand_id
1 'polypeptide(L)'
;MECFDVDIYLPYFSDLGIPVEEITKHKVKVRGIETLPPELLLILKQKAERDRRESVKGQKDQVDILNLLVRLDINWGMYKEFLEMYHLQEYKRELLHLIKAFGMVEYIGMNPREYKLWKRNVLAYL
;
A
#
# COMPACT_ATOMS: atom_id res chain seq x y z
N MET A 1 20.67 -21.68 -5.89
CA MET A 1 21.32 -20.47 -5.38
C MET A 1 20.22 -19.43 -5.28
N GLU A 2 19.79 -19.08 -4.08
CA GLU A 2 18.82 -17.99 -3.90
C GLU A 2 19.57 -16.68 -4.11
N CYS A 3 19.22 -15.97 -5.18
CA CYS A 3 19.72 -14.62 -5.41
C CYS A 3 18.76 -13.66 -4.70
N PHE A 4 19.31 -12.75 -3.89
CA PHE A 4 18.56 -11.66 -3.29
C PHE A 4 18.90 -10.37 -4.04
N ASP A 5 17.87 -9.58 -4.34
CA ASP A 5 18.01 -8.23 -4.85
C ASP A 5 17.73 -7.25 -3.72
N VAL A 6 18.53 -6.18 -3.65
CA VAL A 6 18.37 -5.11 -2.68
C VAL A 6 18.23 -3.80 -3.44
N ASP A 7 17.06 -3.17 -3.31
CA ASP A 7 16.84 -1.81 -3.79
C ASP A 7 17.24 -0.82 -2.70
N ILE A 8 18.09 0.15 -3.04
CA ILE A 8 18.51 1.24 -2.15
C ILE A 8 17.92 2.55 -2.67
N TYR A 9 17.09 3.18 -1.86
CA TYR A 9 16.50 4.49 -2.14
C TYR A 9 17.29 5.57 -1.42
N LEU A 10 17.75 6.57 -2.17
CA LEU A 10 18.53 7.69 -1.64
C LEU A 10 17.67 8.96 -1.56
N PRO A 11 17.82 9.76 -0.50
CA PRO A 11 17.36 11.16 -0.48
C PRO A 11 17.64 11.90 -1.78
N TYR A 12 16.70 12.74 -2.23
CA TYR A 12 16.78 13.56 -3.45
C TYR A 12 16.80 12.81 -4.79
N PHE A 13 17.21 11.54 -4.82
CA PHE A 13 17.28 10.74 -6.05
C PHE A 13 16.09 9.80 -6.23
N SER A 14 15.27 9.61 -5.19
CA SER A 14 14.11 8.73 -5.19
C SER A 14 12.83 9.52 -4.92
N ASP A 15 11.89 9.49 -5.87
CA ASP A 15 10.53 9.99 -5.64
C ASP A 15 9.64 8.85 -5.10
N LEU A 16 9.47 8.84 -3.78
CA LEU A 16 8.56 7.92 -3.08
C LEU A 16 7.19 8.55 -2.80
N GLY A 17 6.92 9.75 -3.32
CA GLY A 17 5.73 10.56 -2.99
C GLY A 17 5.80 11.25 -1.63
N ILE A 18 6.62 10.75 -0.71
CA ILE A 18 6.94 11.37 0.59
C ILE A 18 8.47 11.41 0.73
N PRO A 19 9.07 12.50 1.22
CA PRO A 19 10.51 12.56 1.47
C PRO A 19 10.97 11.44 2.43
N VAL A 20 12.12 10.82 2.13
CA VAL A 20 12.67 9.70 2.91
C VAL A 20 12.92 10.13 4.37
N GLU A 21 13.33 11.37 4.58
CA GLU A 21 13.55 11.97 5.88
C GLU A 21 12.28 12.03 6.73
N GLU A 22 11.12 12.24 6.10
CA GLU A 22 9.83 12.21 6.77
C GLU A 22 9.38 10.78 7.04
N ILE A 23 9.50 9.89 6.05
CA ILE A 23 9.14 8.47 6.18
C ILE A 23 9.87 7.81 7.35
N THR A 24 11.17 8.07 7.48
CA THR A 24 12.03 7.45 8.50
C THR A 24 11.74 7.89 9.93
N LYS A 25 10.97 8.97 10.15
CA LYS A 25 10.51 9.38 11.49
C LYS A 25 9.44 8.44 12.06
N HIS A 26 8.77 7.68 11.21
CA HIS A 26 7.68 6.79 11.59
C HIS A 26 8.11 5.33 11.72
N LYS A 27 9.42 5.03 11.80
CA LYS A 27 9.91 3.66 11.89
C LYS A 27 9.32 2.89 13.07
N VAL A 28 8.93 1.65 12.81
CA VAL A 28 8.46 0.69 13.81
C VAL A 28 9.36 -0.54 13.79
N LYS A 29 9.42 -1.27 14.91
CA LYS A 29 10.21 -2.50 15.02
C LYS A 29 9.30 -3.72 15.01
N VAL A 30 9.41 -4.56 13.98
CA VAL A 30 8.66 -5.80 13.83
C VAL A 30 9.63 -6.97 13.91
N ARG A 31 9.51 -7.81 14.94
CA ARG A 31 10.36 -9.01 15.14
C ARG A 31 11.87 -8.71 15.03
N GLY A 32 12.31 -7.55 15.51
CA GLY A 32 13.72 -7.15 15.46
C GLY A 32 14.12 -6.32 14.24
N ILE A 33 13.29 -6.26 13.19
CA ILE A 33 13.55 -5.52 11.95
C ILE A 33 12.92 -4.13 12.05
N GLU A 34 13.69 -3.08 11.74
CA GLU A 34 13.15 -1.73 11.56
C GLU A 34 12.43 -1.65 10.21
N THR A 35 11.18 -1.19 10.23
CA THR A 35 10.33 -1.05 9.06
C THR A 35 9.37 0.13 9.24
N LEU A 36 8.38 0.29 8.38
CA LEU A 36 7.36 1.33 8.44
C LEU A 36 6.01 0.76 8.89
N PRO A 37 5.13 1.59 9.45
CA PRO A 37 3.77 1.18 9.79
C PRO A 37 3.01 0.79 8.51
N PRO A 38 2.08 -0.17 8.59
CA PRO A 38 1.31 -0.66 7.43
C PRO A 38 0.66 0.44 6.58
N GLU A 39 0.19 1.50 7.23
CA GLU A 39 -0.49 2.65 6.64
C GLU A 39 0.44 3.44 5.73
N LEU A 40 1.68 3.64 6.16
CA LEU A 40 2.68 4.35 5.36
C LEU A 40 3.18 3.44 4.23
N LEU A 41 3.37 2.13 4.49
CA LEU A 41 3.67 1.15 3.44
C LEU A 41 2.59 1.13 2.34
N LEU A 42 1.31 1.21 2.74
CA LEU A 42 0.18 1.29 1.82
C LEU A 42 0.27 2.55 0.94
N ILE A 43 0.55 3.72 1.53
CA ILE A 43 0.70 4.98 0.78
C ILE A 43 1.85 4.89 -0.23
N LEU A 44 3.00 4.34 0.17
CA LEU A 44 4.15 4.15 -0.72
C LEU A 44 3.82 3.21 -1.88
N LYS A 45 3.06 2.15 -1.62
CA LYS A 45 2.58 1.23 -2.66
C LYS A 45 1.58 1.89 -3.60
N GLN A 46 0.72 2.77 -3.11
CA GLN A 46 -0.19 3.55 -3.95
C GLN A 46 0.54 4.53 -4.87
N LYS A 47 1.63 5.16 -4.42
CA LYS A 47 2.49 5.97 -5.29
C LYS A 47 3.07 5.12 -6.42
N ALA A 48 3.66 3.97 -6.08
CA ALA A 48 4.24 3.07 -7.07
C ALA A 48 3.21 2.54 -8.09
N GLU A 49 2.01 2.19 -7.63
CA GLU A 49 0.90 1.79 -8.51
C GLU A 49 0.50 2.92 -9.44
N ARG A 50 0.34 4.14 -8.91
CA ARG A 50 -0.06 5.32 -9.70
C ARG A 50 0.94 5.66 -10.79
N ASP A 51 2.23 5.61 -10.48
CA ASP A 51 3.30 5.89 -11.46
C ASP A 51 3.39 4.84 -12.57
N ARG A 52 2.89 3.62 -12.31
CA ARG A 52 3.07 2.44 -13.17
C ARG A 52 1.76 1.81 -13.64
N ARG A 53 0.63 2.50 -13.47
CA ARG A 53 -0.74 1.96 -13.55
C ARG A 53 -1.03 1.17 -14.82
N GLU A 54 -0.43 1.53 -15.95
CA GLU A 54 -0.65 0.88 -17.25
C GLU A 54 0.35 -0.25 -17.58
N SER A 55 1.20 -0.63 -16.63
CA SER A 55 2.25 -1.63 -16.84
C SER A 55 1.99 -2.95 -16.10
N VAL A 56 2.67 -4.02 -16.53
CA VAL A 56 2.71 -5.29 -15.79
C VAL A 56 3.21 -5.11 -14.36
N LYS A 57 4.11 -4.13 -14.11
CA LYS A 57 4.55 -3.79 -12.75
C LYS A 57 3.43 -3.16 -11.92
N GLY A 58 2.60 -2.29 -12.53
CA GLY A 58 1.42 -1.71 -11.89
C GLY A 58 0.40 -2.76 -11.44
N GLN A 59 0.16 -3.80 -12.24
CA GLN A 59 -0.71 -4.92 -11.84
C GLN A 59 -0.18 -5.66 -10.60
N LYS A 60 1.14 -5.84 -10.48
CA LYS A 60 1.76 -6.42 -9.28
C LYS A 60 1.58 -5.51 -8.06
N ASP A 61 1.78 -4.20 -8.23
CA ASP A 61 1.59 -3.23 -7.15
C ASP A 61 0.12 -3.21 -6.67
N GLN A 62 -0.88 -3.41 -7.54
CA GLN A 62 -2.28 -3.59 -7.13
C GLN A 62 -2.49 -4.85 -6.26
N VAL A 63 -1.91 -5.98 -6.65
CA VAL A 63 -1.95 -7.22 -5.86
C VAL A 63 -1.28 -7.04 -4.51
N ASP A 64 -0.15 -6.34 -4.46
CA ASP A 64 0.57 -6.04 -3.22
C ASP A 64 -0.26 -5.14 -2.28
N ILE A 65 -0.90 -4.10 -2.83
CA ILE A 65 -1.82 -3.23 -2.08
C ILE A 65 -2.94 -4.08 -1.45
N LEU A 66 -3.61 -4.93 -2.23
CA LEU A 66 -4.69 -5.75 -1.69
C LEU A 66 -4.16 -6.76 -0.65
N ASN A 67 -3.00 -7.37 -0.88
CA ASN A 67 -2.39 -8.27 0.10
C ASN A 67 -2.07 -7.55 1.42
N LEU A 68 -1.56 -6.31 1.39
CA LEU A 68 -1.36 -5.50 2.59
C LEU A 68 -2.68 -5.29 3.33
N LEU A 69 -3.74 -4.88 2.62
CA LEU A 69 -5.05 -4.64 3.22
C LEU A 69 -5.73 -5.90 3.78
N VAL A 70 -5.45 -7.06 3.19
CA VAL A 70 -6.03 -8.34 3.61
C VAL A 70 -5.28 -8.95 4.80
N ARG A 71 -3.96 -8.78 4.85
CA ARG A 71 -3.09 -9.49 5.79
C ARG A 71 -2.66 -8.66 6.99
N LEU A 72 -2.73 -7.34 6.88
CA LEU A 72 -2.34 -6.41 7.94
C LEU A 72 -3.56 -5.67 8.47
N ASP A 73 -3.57 -5.43 9.77
CA ASP A 73 -4.56 -4.58 10.41
C ASP A 73 -4.19 -3.11 10.13
N ILE A 74 -4.93 -2.49 9.22
CA ILE A 74 -4.77 -1.07 8.88
C ILE A 74 -5.58 -0.22 9.85
N ASN A 75 -4.89 0.67 10.56
CA ASN A 75 -5.47 1.78 11.30
C ASN A 75 -5.86 2.90 10.33
N TRP A 76 -7.13 2.91 9.94
CA TRP A 76 -7.67 3.90 9.00
C TRP A 76 -7.63 5.35 9.51
N GLY A 77 -7.62 5.56 10.83
CA GLY A 77 -7.41 6.88 11.43
C GLY A 77 -6.01 7.40 11.12
N MET A 78 -4.99 6.59 11.40
CA MET A 78 -3.60 6.94 11.13
C MET A 78 -3.31 7.05 9.62
N TYR A 79 -3.90 6.17 8.80
CA TYR A 79 -3.84 6.31 7.34
C TYR A 79 -4.36 7.68 6.88
N LYS A 80 -5.53 8.10 7.39
CA LYS A 80 -6.11 9.41 7.07
C LYS A 80 -5.23 10.57 7.55
N GLU A 81 -4.67 10.47 8.75
CA GLU A 81 -3.73 11.46 9.28
C GLU A 81 -2.50 11.61 8.38
N PHE A 82 -1.90 10.51 7.91
CA PHE A 82 -0.79 10.58 6.97
C PHE A 82 -1.18 11.19 5.62
N LEU A 83 -2.35 10.85 5.08
CA LEU A 83 -2.83 11.47 3.84
C LEU A 83 -2.99 12.99 4.00
N GLU A 84 -3.49 13.45 5.13
CA GLU A 84 -3.65 14.88 5.42
C GLU A 84 -2.29 15.56 5.60
N MET A 85 -1.40 14.97 6.40
CA MET A 85 -0.07 15.47 6.70
C MET A 85 0.79 15.67 5.44
N TYR A 86 0.67 14.76 4.48
CA TYR A 86 1.47 14.80 3.25
C TYR A 86 0.70 15.32 2.02
N HIS A 87 -0.51 15.84 2.20
CA HIS A 87 -1.36 16.36 1.12
C HIS A 87 -1.65 15.35 -0.01
N LEU A 88 -1.94 14.10 0.36
CA LEU A 88 -2.21 12.97 -0.55
C LEU A 88 -3.68 12.50 -0.49
N GLN A 89 -4.64 13.39 -0.21
CA GLN A 89 -6.03 13.00 0.04
C GLN A 89 -6.69 12.26 -1.13
N GLU A 90 -6.22 12.45 -2.37
CA GLU A 90 -6.72 11.74 -3.54
C GLU A 90 -6.46 10.23 -3.49
N TYR A 91 -5.45 9.79 -2.73
CA TYR A 91 -5.06 8.38 -2.58
C TYR A 91 -6.20 7.57 -1.98
N LYS A 92 -7.01 8.17 -1.10
CA LYS A 92 -8.22 7.52 -0.58
C LYS A 92 -9.21 7.15 -1.68
N ARG A 93 -9.46 8.07 -2.61
CA ARG A 93 -10.38 7.86 -3.74
C ARG A 93 -9.80 6.82 -4.71
N GLU A 94 -8.50 6.89 -4.99
CA GLU A 94 -7.84 5.91 -5.85
C GLU A 94 -7.88 4.50 -5.27
N LEU A 95 -7.64 4.37 -3.96
CA LEU A 95 -7.73 3.08 -3.27
C LEU A 95 -9.16 2.51 -3.33
N LEU A 96 -10.18 3.35 -3.16
CA LEU A 96 -11.58 2.98 -3.30
C LEU A 96 -11.88 2.42 -4.71
N HIS A 97 -11.39 3.09 -5.76
CA HIS A 97 -11.55 2.63 -7.14
C HIS A 97 -10.83 1.29 -7.37
N LEU A 98 -9.60 1.17 -6.89
CA LEU A 98 -8.78 -0.03 -7.00
C LEU A 98 -9.49 -1.23 -6.35
N ILE A 99 -9.95 -1.10 -5.10
CA ILE A 99 -10.70 -2.16 -4.40
C ILE A 99 -12.02 -2.50 -5.12
N LYS A 100 -12.69 -1.52 -5.74
CA LYS A 100 -13.94 -1.79 -6.46
C LYS A 100 -13.71 -2.56 -7.76
N ALA A 101 -12.65 -2.20 -8.49
CA ALA A 101 -12.34 -2.70 -9.83
C ALA A 101 -11.46 -3.95 -9.84
N PHE A 102 -10.84 -4.32 -8.72
CA PHE A 102 -9.92 -5.46 -8.65
C PHE A 102 -10.63 -6.78 -8.99
N GLY A 103 -10.12 -7.47 -10.02
CA GLY A 103 -10.68 -8.72 -10.53
C GLY A 103 -9.81 -9.96 -10.29
N MET A 104 -8.57 -9.80 -9.86
CA MET A 104 -7.56 -10.85 -9.74
C MET A 104 -7.57 -11.49 -8.34
N VAL A 105 -8.74 -11.91 -7.86
CA VAL A 105 -8.95 -12.31 -6.45
C VAL A 105 -8.16 -13.55 -6.04
N GLU A 106 -7.84 -14.46 -6.96
CA GLU A 106 -7.00 -15.62 -6.63
C GLU A 106 -5.58 -15.23 -6.18
N TYR A 107 -5.04 -14.11 -6.67
CA TYR A 107 -3.68 -13.65 -6.35
C TYR A 107 -3.51 -13.15 -4.92
N ILE A 108 -4.63 -12.89 -4.24
CA ILE A 108 -4.65 -12.50 -2.82
C ILE A 108 -5.12 -13.65 -1.93
N GLY A 109 -5.27 -14.86 -2.50
CA GLY A 109 -5.67 -16.06 -1.78
C GLY A 109 -7.14 -16.09 -1.38
N MET A 110 -8.00 -15.36 -2.10
CA MET A 110 -9.45 -15.33 -1.86
C MET A 110 -10.23 -15.88 -3.05
N ASN A 111 -11.42 -16.42 -2.76
CA ASN A 111 -12.44 -16.65 -3.79
C ASN A 111 -13.37 -15.41 -3.94
N PRO A 112 -14.17 -15.33 -5.02
CA PRO A 112 -15.04 -14.18 -5.27
C PRO A 112 -16.05 -13.88 -4.13
N ARG A 113 -16.50 -14.90 -3.40
CA ARG A 113 -17.44 -14.73 -2.28
C ARG A 113 -16.76 -14.11 -1.07
N GLU A 114 -15.58 -14.61 -0.69
CA GLU A 114 -14.74 -14.05 0.37
C GLU A 114 -14.40 -12.60 0.07
N TYR A 115 -13.96 -12.33 -1.17
CA TYR A 115 -13.62 -10.98 -1.60
C TYR A 115 -14.81 -10.03 -1.49
N LYS A 116 -16.01 -10.47 -1.88
CA LYS A 116 -17.23 -9.65 -1.77
C LYS A 116 -17.55 -9.29 -0.33
N LEU A 117 -17.37 -10.21 0.62
CA LEU A 117 -17.60 -9.96 2.05
C LEU A 117 -16.54 -9.02 2.62
N TRP A 118 -15.26 -9.34 2.38
CA TRP A 118 -14.13 -8.51 2.80
C TRP A 118 -14.24 -7.09 2.26
N LYS A 119 -14.57 -6.95 0.97
CA LYS A 119 -14.78 -5.65 0.32
C LYS A 119 -15.85 -4.83 1.01
N ARG A 120 -16.96 -5.43 1.45
CA ARG A 120 -18.00 -4.68 2.18
C ARG A 120 -17.47 -4.09 3.49
N ASN A 121 -16.66 -4.84 4.21
CA ASN A 121 -16.13 -4.43 5.51
C ASN A 121 -15.08 -3.33 5.34
N VAL A 122 -14.12 -3.51 4.43
CA VAL A 122 -13.04 -2.53 4.23
C VAL A 122 -13.59 -1.19 3.72
N LEU A 123 -14.61 -1.22 2.85
CA LEU A 123 -15.24 -0.02 2.31
C LEU A 123 -16.07 0.75 3.33
N ALA A 124 -16.35 0.21 4.52
CA ALA A 124 -17.01 0.95 5.59
C ALA A 124 -16.07 1.95 6.28
N TYR A 125 -14.75 1.74 6.17
CA TYR A 125 -13.72 2.60 6.76
C TYR A 125 -13.17 3.65 5.79
N LEU A 126 -13.34 3.43 4.49
CA LEU A 126 -12.94 4.32 3.40
C LEU A 126 -14.12 5.20 2.96
#